data_AF-A0A125MH27-F1
#
_entry.id   AF-A0A125MH27-F1
#
_cell.length_a   1.000
_cell.length_b   1.000
_cell.length_c   1.000
_cell.angle_alpha   90.00
_cell.angle_beta   90.00
_cell.angle_gamma   90.00
#
_symmetry.space_group_name_H-M   'P 1'
#
loop_
_entity.id
_entity.type
_entity.pdbx_description
1 polymer ?
#
loop_
_entity_poly.entity_id
_entity_poly.type
_entity_poly.pdbx_seq_one_letter_code
_entity_poly.pdbx_strand_id
1 'polypeptide(L)'
;MKTKRLLGLLLLILSITGFVACSDDEPQDKVKTVKMLISDKTGTYQPWGSDSPIDCMLAKEESESDYKTLDFQGITDFVYEKGYEYALWVEKRTLVDPPADGSSIVYKLIDVISKAKVEYEYTIKVDGPNPFILSPEGGEYEIPFTCKAKKFAEGGLVEDRYIPLKGLRYNMGTNYGGLTRVVKDGEKVGFYKFVIEGIPRFNMKAAPVWYCGIYTPDADLLFGPEPEPIYKQLFEQPQTEGEDYFMYSVVFMSTGTFAE
;
A
#
# COMPACT_ATOMS: atom_id res chain seq x y z
N MET A 1 19.57 -62.73 84.32
CA MET A 1 19.18 -63.71 83.28
C MET A 1 17.95 -63.20 82.52
N LYS A 2 17.64 -63.83 81.37
CA LYS A 2 16.43 -63.67 80.53
C LYS A 2 15.13 -63.59 81.35
N THR A 3 14.01 -63.00 80.93
CA THR A 3 13.59 -62.42 79.62
C THR A 3 12.75 -61.13 79.89
N LYS A 4 11.77 -60.58 79.14
CA LYS A 4 10.96 -60.96 77.95
C LYS A 4 10.55 -59.67 77.16
N ARG A 5 9.47 -59.71 76.37
CA ARG A 5 8.77 -58.55 75.77
C ARG A 5 7.25 -58.71 75.97
N LEU A 6 6.53 -57.61 76.19
CA LEU A 6 5.13 -57.36 75.82
C LEU A 6 4.97 -55.83 75.74
N LEU A 7 4.79 -55.27 74.55
CA LEU A 7 3.53 -55.09 73.81
C LEU A 7 2.71 -53.90 74.36
N GLY A 8 3.05 -52.70 73.88
CA GLY A 8 2.28 -51.47 74.10
C GLY A 8 2.00 -50.81 72.75
N LEU A 9 0.71 -50.69 72.41
CA LEU A 9 0.24 -50.05 71.17
C LEU A 9 0.07 -48.55 71.43
N LEU A 10 0.68 -47.70 70.61
CA LEU A 10 0.31 -46.28 70.53
C LEU A 10 0.42 -45.82 69.08
N LEU A 11 -0.60 -45.14 68.57
CA LEU A 11 -0.58 -44.57 67.22
C LEU A 11 0.34 -43.34 67.21
N LEU A 12 1.30 -43.31 66.29
CA LEU A 12 1.86 -42.04 65.82
C LEU A 12 1.07 -41.60 64.60
N ILE A 13 0.40 -40.46 64.70
CA ILE A 13 -0.33 -39.86 63.58
C ILE A 13 0.70 -39.35 62.57
N LEU A 14 0.68 -39.89 61.35
CA LEU A 14 1.50 -39.40 60.25
C LEU A 14 0.87 -38.10 59.72
N SER A 15 1.20 -36.98 60.35
CA SER A 15 0.74 -35.64 59.97
C SER A 15 1.29 -35.26 58.59
N ILE A 16 0.54 -35.57 57.54
CA ILE A 16 0.81 -35.09 56.18
C ILE A 16 0.51 -33.60 56.17
N THR A 17 1.52 -32.77 56.46
CA THR A 17 1.49 -31.33 56.18
C THR A 17 1.57 -31.14 54.67
N GLY A 18 0.42 -31.27 54.00
CA GLY A 18 0.29 -30.92 52.61
C GLY A 18 0.59 -29.44 52.42
N PHE A 19 1.72 -29.12 51.81
CA PHE A 19 1.93 -27.82 51.20
C PHE A 19 0.96 -27.70 50.02
N VAL A 20 -0.23 -27.15 50.29
CA VAL A 20 -1.09 -26.65 49.23
C VAL A 20 -0.42 -25.41 48.68
N ALA A 21 0.43 -25.61 47.68
CA ALA A 21 0.83 -24.55 46.78
C ALA A 21 -0.39 -24.19 45.93
N CYS A 22 -1.18 -23.22 46.39
CA CYS A 22 -1.97 -22.43 45.45
C CYS A 22 -0.98 -21.69 44.56
N SER A 23 -0.77 -22.20 43.35
CA SER A 23 -0.39 -21.31 42.27
C SER A 23 -1.67 -20.55 41.89
N ASP A 24 -1.72 -19.28 42.28
CA ASP A 24 -2.71 -18.33 41.77
C ASP A 24 -2.32 -18.00 40.32
N ASP A 25 -2.43 -18.99 39.44
CA ASP A 25 -2.19 -18.91 37.99
C ASP A 25 -3.37 -18.17 37.31
N GLU A 26 -3.72 -16.98 37.83
CA GLU A 26 -4.58 -16.04 37.11
C GLU A 26 -3.92 -15.74 35.76
N PRO A 27 -4.62 -15.87 34.62
CA PRO A 27 -3.98 -15.72 33.32
C PRO A 27 -3.41 -14.31 33.15
N GLN A 28 -2.09 -14.21 33.02
CA GLN A 28 -1.38 -12.94 32.87
C GLN A 28 -1.18 -12.55 31.40
N ASP A 29 -1.12 -11.25 31.15
CA ASP A 29 -0.76 -10.66 29.86
C ASP A 29 0.57 -11.23 29.33
N LYS A 30 0.60 -11.60 28.05
CA LYS A 30 1.79 -12.20 27.42
C LYS A 30 2.65 -11.11 26.83
N VAL A 31 3.72 -10.77 27.54
CA VAL A 31 4.74 -9.79 27.13
C VAL A 31 5.88 -10.47 26.39
N LYS A 32 6.26 -9.94 25.21
CA LYS A 32 7.50 -10.28 24.50
C LYS A 32 8.12 -9.05 23.83
N THR A 33 9.44 -8.96 23.81
CA THR A 33 10.14 -8.01 22.94
C THR A 33 10.09 -8.51 21.49
N VAL A 34 9.76 -7.64 20.54
CA VAL A 34 9.77 -7.94 19.11
C VAL A 34 10.39 -6.81 18.31
N LYS A 35 10.97 -7.15 17.16
CA LYS A 35 11.40 -6.17 16.18
C LYS A 35 10.25 -5.90 15.22
N MET A 36 9.89 -4.63 15.06
CA MET A 36 8.90 -4.18 14.08
C MET A 36 9.56 -3.36 12.97
N LEU A 37 9.01 -3.48 11.78
CA LEU A 37 9.36 -2.69 10.61
C LEU A 37 8.16 -1.80 10.25
N ILE A 38 8.40 -0.50 10.07
CA ILE A 38 7.39 0.49 9.68
C ILE A 38 7.78 1.06 8.31
N SER A 39 6.86 1.05 7.36
CA SER A 39 7.09 1.61 6.01
C SER A 39 6.97 3.14 6.02
N ASP A 40 7.69 3.78 5.09
CA ASP A 40 7.56 5.17 4.68
C ASP A 40 6.16 5.57 4.17
N LYS A 41 5.32 4.58 3.83
CA LYS A 41 4.00 4.75 3.23
C LYS A 41 2.89 4.59 4.25
N THR A 42 1.92 5.48 4.16
CA THR A 42 0.65 5.32 4.87
C THR A 42 -0.22 4.28 4.19
N GLY A 43 -0.96 3.53 5.00
CA GLY A 43 -2.10 2.74 4.55
C GLY A 43 -3.39 3.47 4.91
N THR A 44 -4.53 2.94 4.48
CA THR A 44 -5.84 3.39 4.96
C THR A 44 -6.64 2.23 5.51
N TYR A 45 -7.44 2.50 6.53
CA TYR A 45 -8.47 1.57 7.03
C TYR A 45 -9.75 2.34 7.31
N GLN A 46 -10.88 1.62 7.36
CA GLN A 46 -12.19 2.19 7.67
C GLN A 46 -12.56 1.82 9.12
N PRO A 47 -12.59 2.80 10.06
CA PRO A 47 -13.04 2.54 11.42
C PRO A 47 -14.49 2.04 11.44
N TRP A 48 -14.82 1.17 12.40
CA TRP A 48 -16.19 0.69 12.56
C TRP A 48 -17.15 1.86 12.87
N GLY A 49 -18.23 1.99 12.10
CA GLY A 49 -19.17 3.11 12.20
C GLY A 49 -18.74 4.41 11.49
N SER A 50 -17.64 4.42 10.74
CA SER A 50 -17.25 5.53 9.86
C SER A 50 -17.50 5.20 8.39
N ASP A 51 -18.12 6.11 7.64
CA ASP A 51 -18.21 6.04 6.17
C ASP A 51 -16.91 6.50 5.47
N SER A 52 -16.03 7.19 6.19
CA SER A 52 -14.74 7.67 5.68
C SER A 52 -13.59 6.78 6.18
N PRO A 53 -12.68 6.32 5.29
CA PRO A 53 -11.42 5.73 5.71
C PRO A 53 -10.47 6.79 6.29
N ILE A 54 -9.53 6.37 7.14
CA ILE A 54 -8.49 7.22 7.72
C ILE A 54 -7.10 6.66 7.41
N ASP A 55 -6.12 7.57 7.31
CA ASP A 55 -4.70 7.25 7.14
C ASP A 55 -4.14 6.58 8.41
N CYS A 56 -3.20 5.66 8.22
CA CYS A 56 -2.53 4.90 9.28
C CYS A 56 -1.10 4.51 8.85
N MET A 57 -0.26 4.04 9.77
CA MET A 57 1.07 3.51 9.40
C MET A 57 0.97 2.06 8.93
N LEU A 58 1.82 1.70 7.96
CA LEU A 58 2.00 0.31 7.53
C LEU A 58 3.12 -0.32 8.35
N ALA A 59 2.77 -1.30 9.19
CA ALA A 59 3.65 -1.92 10.17
C ALA A 59 3.59 -3.45 10.14
N LYS A 60 4.68 -4.13 10.51
CA LYS A 60 4.72 -5.59 10.72
C LYS A 60 5.79 -6.02 11.72
N GLU A 61 5.64 -7.19 12.35
CA GLU A 61 6.76 -7.86 13.01
C GLU A 61 7.77 -8.36 11.96
N GLU A 62 9.08 -8.38 12.27
CA GLU A 62 10.12 -8.83 11.34
C GLU A 62 9.92 -10.28 10.84
N SER A 63 9.24 -11.11 11.64
CA SER A 63 8.86 -12.48 11.30
C SER A 63 7.69 -12.60 10.32
N GLU A 64 7.05 -11.50 9.91
CA GLU A 64 5.89 -11.50 9.04
C GLU A 64 6.24 -11.08 7.61
N SER A 65 5.57 -11.68 6.62
CA SER A 65 5.71 -11.33 5.20
C SER A 65 5.15 -9.94 4.91
N ASP A 66 3.91 -9.70 5.32
CA ASP A 66 3.07 -8.61 4.81
C ASP A 66 2.88 -7.48 5.83
N TYR A 67 2.81 -6.25 5.32
CA TYR A 67 2.50 -5.07 6.12
C TYR A 67 0.99 -5.02 6.45
N LYS A 68 0.68 -4.55 7.67
CA LYS A 68 -0.68 -4.37 8.17
C LYS A 68 -0.91 -2.90 8.53
N THR A 69 -2.16 -2.48 8.47
CA THR A 69 -2.62 -1.17 8.96
C THR A 69 -2.53 -1.12 10.49
N LEU A 70 -1.82 -0.13 11.03
CA LEU A 70 -1.76 0.17 12.45
C LEU A 70 -1.95 1.68 12.64
N ASP A 71 -2.82 2.08 13.56
CA ASP A 71 -3.05 3.49 13.88
C ASP A 71 -1.73 4.23 14.20
N PHE A 72 -1.64 5.53 13.91
CA PHE A 72 -0.42 6.31 14.13
C PHE A 72 0.02 6.39 15.61
N GLN A 73 -0.89 6.17 16.56
CA GLN A 73 -0.63 6.07 18.00
C GLN A 73 -0.56 4.61 18.49
N GLY A 74 -0.71 3.63 17.59
CA GLY A 74 -0.75 2.19 17.87
C GLY A 74 0.56 1.59 18.39
N ILE A 75 1.63 2.39 18.52
CA ILE A 75 2.84 2.08 19.29
C ILE A 75 3.05 3.22 20.30
N THR A 76 2.86 2.95 21.59
CA THR A 76 3.05 3.94 22.65
C THR A 76 4.50 4.44 22.68
N ASP A 77 4.68 5.74 22.94
CA ASP A 77 5.96 6.47 22.93
C ASP A 77 6.68 6.54 21.56
N PHE A 78 6.05 6.11 20.46
CA PHE A 78 6.53 6.30 19.09
C PHE A 78 5.76 7.44 18.38
N VAL A 79 6.45 8.16 17.48
CA VAL A 79 5.85 9.15 16.59
C VAL A 79 6.27 8.85 15.16
N TYR A 80 5.30 8.58 14.29
CA TYR A 80 5.52 8.28 12.88
C TYR A 80 5.68 9.56 12.03
N GLU A 81 6.66 9.57 11.12
CA GLU A 81 6.82 10.59 10.09
C GLU A 81 6.72 9.94 8.69
N LYS A 82 5.79 10.44 7.87
CA LYS A 82 5.61 9.97 6.48
C LYS A 82 6.87 10.22 5.66
N GLY A 83 7.26 9.25 4.83
CA GLY A 83 8.51 9.30 4.07
C GLY A 83 9.74 8.77 4.83
N TYR A 84 9.57 8.15 6.00
CA TYR A 84 10.65 7.46 6.72
C TYR A 84 10.30 5.98 6.96
N GLU A 85 11.24 5.09 6.63
CA GLU A 85 11.22 3.72 7.12
C GLU A 85 11.87 3.62 8.50
N TYR A 86 11.33 2.76 9.35
CA TYR A 86 11.83 2.52 10.70
C TYR A 86 12.02 1.03 10.97
N ALA A 87 13.04 0.71 11.77
CA ALA A 87 13.13 -0.56 12.50
C ALA A 87 13.12 -0.24 14.00
N LEU A 88 12.21 -0.86 14.73
CA LEU A 88 11.93 -0.57 16.14
C LEU A 88 12.08 -1.84 16.99
N TRP A 89 12.65 -1.72 18.18
CA TRP A 89 12.37 -2.68 19.26
C TRP A 89 11.14 -2.20 20.02
N VAL A 90 10.16 -3.09 20.19
CA VAL A 90 8.94 -2.79 20.96
C VAL A 90 8.63 -3.91 21.96
N GLU A 91 8.02 -3.52 23.08
CA GLU A 91 7.27 -4.44 23.92
C GLU A 91 5.94 -4.73 23.22
N LYS A 92 5.73 -5.98 22.79
CA LYS A 92 4.41 -6.47 22.40
C LYS A 92 3.77 -7.13 23.60
N ARG A 93 2.59 -6.65 23.98
CA ARG A 93 1.74 -7.23 25.01
C ARG A 93 0.47 -7.78 24.37
N THR A 94 0.20 -9.06 24.58
CA THR A 94 -1.11 -9.64 24.26
C THR A 94 -1.94 -9.69 25.54
N LEU A 95 -3.05 -8.95 25.52
CA LEU A 95 -3.97 -8.78 26.65
C LEU A 95 -4.76 -10.07 26.89
N VAL A 96 -4.98 -10.42 28.15
CA VAL A 96 -5.89 -11.51 28.55
C VAL A 96 -7.34 -11.07 28.52
N ASP A 97 -7.63 -9.87 29.04
CA ASP A 97 -8.97 -9.25 29.03
C ASP A 97 -8.94 -7.98 28.17
N PRO A 98 -9.08 -8.12 26.83
CA PRO A 98 -9.01 -6.98 25.92
C PRO A 98 -10.32 -6.16 25.91
N PRO A 99 -10.28 -4.87 25.57
CA PRO A 99 -11.50 -4.09 25.36
C PRO A 99 -12.37 -4.73 24.27
N ALA A 100 -13.69 -4.73 24.46
CA ALA A 100 -14.64 -5.45 23.59
C ALA A 100 -14.65 -4.98 22.12
N ASP A 101 -14.21 -3.74 21.88
CA ASP A 101 -14.03 -3.07 20.58
C ASP A 101 -12.55 -2.80 20.24
N GLY A 102 -11.62 -3.25 21.09
CA GLY A 102 -10.20 -2.92 21.02
C GLY A 102 -9.31 -4.05 20.48
N SER A 103 -8.07 -3.68 20.15
CA SER A 103 -7.01 -4.65 19.86
C SER A 103 -6.64 -5.43 21.12
N SER A 104 -6.57 -6.77 21.04
CA SER A 104 -5.96 -7.62 22.08
C SER A 104 -4.42 -7.56 22.09
N ILE A 105 -3.83 -6.70 21.27
CA ILE A 105 -2.39 -6.44 21.19
C ILE A 105 -2.12 -4.96 21.41
N VAL A 106 -1.27 -4.66 22.38
CA VAL A 106 -0.71 -3.33 22.64
C VAL A 106 0.79 -3.36 22.34
N TYR A 107 1.30 -2.30 21.73
CA TYR A 107 2.74 -2.10 21.50
C TYR A 107 3.24 -0.88 22.24
N LYS A 108 4.44 -0.96 22.81
CA LYS A 108 5.18 0.17 23.38
C LYS A 108 6.61 0.20 22.84
N LEU A 109 7.09 1.37 22.44
CA LEU A 109 8.47 1.56 22.01
C LEU A 109 9.47 1.24 23.13
N ILE A 110 10.51 0.49 22.80
CA ILE A 110 11.70 0.29 23.62
C ILE A 110 12.86 1.10 23.05
N ASP A 111 13.11 0.98 21.74
CA ASP A 111 14.24 1.62 21.06
C ASP A 111 14.02 1.78 19.55
N VAL A 112 14.67 2.78 18.93
CA VAL A 112 14.65 3.04 17.48
C VAL A 112 15.97 2.55 16.88
N ILE A 113 15.96 1.33 16.35
CA ILE A 113 17.13 0.65 15.77
C ILE A 113 17.64 1.41 14.52
N SER A 114 16.71 1.91 13.71
CA SER A 114 17.00 2.77 12.56
C SER A 114 15.79 3.61 12.19
N LYS A 115 16.06 4.83 11.71
CA LYS A 115 15.14 5.68 10.94
C LYS A 115 15.87 6.07 9.66
N ALA A 116 15.24 5.91 8.50
CA ALA A 116 15.85 6.23 7.20
C ALA A 116 14.84 6.96 6.31
N LYS A 117 15.21 8.15 5.80
CA LYS A 117 14.38 8.89 4.84
C LYS A 117 14.35 8.15 3.52
N VAL A 118 13.14 7.88 3.01
CA VAL A 118 12.90 7.18 1.75
C VAL A 118 12.43 8.16 0.68
N GLU A 119 13.01 8.05 -0.50
CA GLU A 119 12.62 8.81 -1.70
C GLU A 119 12.49 7.86 -2.90
N TYR A 120 11.62 8.20 -3.87
CA TYR A 120 11.37 7.38 -5.05
C TYR A 120 11.56 8.17 -6.34
N GLU A 121 12.33 7.61 -7.27
CA GLU A 121 12.37 8.04 -8.67
C GLU A 121 11.55 7.03 -9.49
N TYR A 122 10.44 7.48 -10.06
CA TYR A 122 9.59 6.66 -10.91
C TYR A 122 9.99 6.78 -12.38
N THR A 123 9.80 5.72 -13.17
CA THR A 123 10.04 5.75 -14.61
C THR A 123 8.97 4.95 -15.34
N ILE A 124 8.30 5.60 -16.29
CA ILE A 124 7.51 4.92 -17.33
C ILE A 124 8.35 4.89 -18.61
N LYS A 125 8.58 3.70 -19.15
CA LYS A 125 9.23 3.52 -20.47
C LYS A 125 8.22 2.90 -21.43
N VAL A 126 7.80 3.67 -22.42
CA VAL A 126 6.89 3.25 -23.50
C VAL A 126 7.69 2.72 -24.69
N ASP A 127 7.24 1.61 -25.28
CA ASP A 127 7.83 1.01 -26.48
C ASP A 127 7.08 1.46 -27.75
N GLY A 128 6.98 2.78 -27.93
CA GLY A 128 6.27 3.42 -29.03
C GLY A 128 6.56 4.93 -29.14
N PRO A 129 6.11 5.59 -30.24
CA PRO A 129 6.27 7.02 -30.43
C PRO A 129 5.34 7.85 -29.52
N ASN A 130 5.74 9.10 -29.28
CA ASN A 130 4.94 10.08 -28.55
C ASN A 130 5.09 11.46 -29.25
N PRO A 131 4.03 12.01 -29.89
CA PRO A 131 2.69 11.45 -30.02
C PRO A 131 2.64 10.10 -30.78
N PHE A 132 1.63 9.29 -30.47
CA PHE A 132 1.28 8.12 -31.27
C PHE A 132 0.21 8.50 -32.30
N ILE A 133 0.48 8.22 -33.57
CA ILE A 133 -0.40 8.60 -34.69
C ILE A 133 -1.29 7.41 -35.08
N LEU A 134 -2.61 7.61 -35.07
CA LEU A 134 -3.61 6.61 -35.50
C LEU A 134 -3.90 6.74 -37.00
N SER A 135 -4.50 5.71 -37.61
CA SER A 135 -5.08 5.85 -38.96
C SER A 135 -6.29 6.80 -38.93
N PRO A 136 -6.56 7.61 -39.97
CA PRO A 136 -7.77 8.43 -40.08
C PRO A 136 -9.08 7.63 -39.91
N GLU A 137 -9.06 6.35 -40.28
CA GLU A 137 -10.14 5.37 -40.15
C GLU A 137 -10.49 4.97 -38.71
N GLY A 138 -9.60 5.24 -37.74
CA GLY A 138 -9.72 4.76 -36.36
C GLY A 138 -9.14 3.35 -36.17
N GLY A 139 -9.77 2.58 -35.28
CA GLY A 139 -9.40 1.19 -34.93
C GLY A 139 -8.76 1.04 -33.55
N GLU A 140 -8.56 -0.20 -33.11
CA GLU A 140 -7.90 -0.53 -31.83
C GLU A 140 -6.38 -0.71 -32.03
N TYR A 141 -5.59 -0.07 -31.17
CA TYR A 141 -4.13 -0.10 -31.14
C TYR A 141 -3.64 -0.43 -29.73
N GLU A 142 -2.51 -1.13 -29.63
CA GLU A 142 -1.84 -1.41 -28.36
C GLU A 142 -0.42 -0.84 -28.35
N ILE A 143 -0.05 -0.14 -27.28
CA ILE A 143 1.31 0.35 -27.04
C ILE A 143 1.82 -0.19 -25.69
N PRO A 144 2.74 -1.17 -25.69
CA PRO A 144 3.37 -1.66 -24.47
C PRO A 144 4.19 -0.59 -23.76
N PHE A 145 4.20 -0.66 -22.43
CA PHE A 145 5.09 0.13 -21.59
C PHE A 145 5.44 -0.60 -20.30
N THR A 146 6.49 -0.13 -19.63
CA THR A 146 6.93 -0.64 -18.34
C THR A 146 6.95 0.45 -17.28
N CYS A 147 6.64 0.08 -16.04
CA CYS A 147 6.71 0.93 -14.87
C CYS A 147 7.78 0.42 -13.90
N LYS A 148 8.76 1.28 -13.61
CA LYS A 148 9.80 1.03 -12.61
C LYS A 148 9.78 2.10 -11.51
N ALA A 149 10.32 1.74 -10.36
CA ALA A 149 10.73 2.69 -9.35
C ALA A 149 12.12 2.32 -8.83
N LYS A 150 12.97 3.34 -8.72
CA LYS A 150 14.14 3.31 -7.84
C LYS A 150 13.72 3.79 -6.46
N LYS A 151 14.16 3.09 -5.42
CA LYS A 151 14.03 3.50 -4.02
C LYS A 151 15.39 3.94 -3.51
N PHE A 152 15.44 5.14 -2.94
CA PHE A 152 16.59 5.67 -2.24
C PHE A 152 16.30 5.67 -0.74
N ALA A 153 17.31 5.38 0.09
CA ALA A 153 17.26 5.51 1.54
C ALA A 153 18.53 6.26 2.01
N GLU A 154 18.36 7.36 2.75
CA GLU A 154 19.47 8.28 3.10
C GLU A 154 20.32 8.70 1.88
N GLY A 155 19.66 8.92 0.73
CA GLY A 155 20.28 9.27 -0.55
C GLY A 155 20.98 8.12 -1.29
N GLY A 156 21.17 6.95 -0.65
CA GLY A 156 21.71 5.76 -1.29
C GLY A 156 20.64 4.96 -2.04
N LEU A 157 20.93 4.53 -3.28
CA LEU A 157 20.06 3.63 -4.04
C LEU A 157 20.00 2.25 -3.35
N VAL A 158 18.82 1.83 -2.90
CA VAL A 158 18.62 0.53 -2.20
C VAL A 158 17.76 -0.47 -2.98
N GLU A 159 16.95 -0.01 -3.93
CA GLU A 159 16.15 -0.88 -4.80
C GLU A 159 15.98 -0.24 -6.19
N ASP A 160 16.02 -1.03 -7.26
CA ASP A 160 15.59 -0.62 -8.60
C ASP A 160 14.83 -1.78 -9.24
N ARG A 161 13.51 -1.65 -9.37
CA ARG A 161 12.64 -2.75 -9.82
C ARG A 161 11.45 -2.27 -10.65
N TYR A 162 10.83 -3.22 -11.33
CA TYR A 162 9.48 -3.07 -11.86
C TYR A 162 8.46 -3.05 -10.70
N ILE A 163 7.44 -2.21 -10.79
CA ILE A 163 6.38 -2.04 -9.77
C ILE A 163 5.00 -2.03 -10.42
N PRO A 164 3.91 -2.38 -9.70
CA PRO A 164 2.57 -2.14 -10.22
C PRO A 164 2.30 -0.63 -10.33
N LEU A 165 1.37 -0.25 -11.21
CA LEU A 165 0.85 1.13 -11.26
C LEU A 165 0.05 1.49 -10.01
N LYS A 166 -0.46 0.50 -9.26
CA LYS A 166 -1.24 0.68 -8.02
C LYS A 166 -0.67 1.77 -7.11
N GLY A 167 -1.47 2.80 -6.85
CA GLY A 167 -1.10 3.95 -6.02
C GLY A 167 -0.48 5.12 -6.79
N LEU A 168 -0.03 4.95 -8.04
CA LEU A 168 0.26 6.09 -8.94
C LEU A 168 -1.03 6.77 -9.36
N ARG A 169 -0.90 8.05 -9.72
CA ARG A 169 -2.01 8.94 -10.11
C ARG A 169 -2.10 9.03 -11.63
N TYR A 170 -3.28 9.31 -12.17
CA TYR A 170 -3.49 9.49 -13.61
C TYR A 170 -4.38 10.69 -13.94
N ASN A 171 -4.14 11.28 -15.11
CA ASN A 171 -5.00 12.24 -15.79
C ASN A 171 -5.12 11.85 -17.27
N MET A 172 -6.32 11.56 -17.72
CA MET A 172 -6.61 11.10 -19.09
C MET A 172 -7.68 12.00 -19.70
N GLY A 173 -7.53 12.40 -20.95
CA GLY A 173 -8.50 13.28 -21.59
C GLY A 173 -8.53 13.18 -23.11
N THR A 174 -9.72 13.33 -23.69
CA THR A 174 -9.96 13.55 -25.13
C THR A 174 -11.01 14.63 -25.32
N ASN A 175 -10.96 15.36 -26.45
CA ASN A 175 -12.00 16.30 -26.85
C ASN A 175 -12.75 15.89 -28.14
N TYR A 176 -12.50 14.67 -28.65
CA TYR A 176 -13.19 14.07 -29.81
C TYR A 176 -13.71 12.63 -29.58
N GLY A 177 -13.50 12.03 -28.40
CA GLY A 177 -14.24 10.82 -27.99
C GLY A 177 -13.57 9.47 -28.26
N GLY A 178 -12.28 9.44 -28.61
CA GLY A 178 -11.49 8.20 -28.62
C GLY A 178 -11.31 7.62 -27.21
N LEU A 179 -11.33 6.29 -27.08
CA LEU A 179 -11.22 5.60 -25.78
C LEU A 179 -9.79 5.14 -25.51
N THR A 180 -9.21 5.53 -24.37
CA THR A 180 -7.95 4.96 -23.87
C THR A 180 -8.21 4.13 -22.62
N ARG A 181 -7.64 2.93 -22.58
CA ARG A 181 -7.59 2.03 -21.42
C ARG A 181 -6.12 1.77 -21.08
N VAL A 182 -5.80 1.64 -19.79
CA VAL A 182 -4.50 1.13 -19.33
C VAL A 182 -4.74 -0.25 -18.72
N VAL A 183 -4.05 -1.27 -19.23
CA VAL A 183 -4.22 -2.67 -18.79
C VAL A 183 -2.88 -3.34 -18.54
N LYS A 184 -2.86 -4.40 -17.73
CA LYS A 184 -1.68 -5.24 -17.49
C LYS A 184 -1.30 -5.98 -18.78
N ASP A 185 0.00 -6.06 -19.08
CA ASP A 185 0.52 -6.81 -20.23
C ASP A 185 1.09 -8.15 -19.77
N GLY A 186 0.18 -9.13 -19.63
CA GLY A 186 0.45 -10.42 -19.01
C GLY A 186 0.56 -10.34 -17.48
N GLU A 187 1.25 -11.32 -16.89
CA GLU A 187 1.33 -11.53 -15.44
C GLU A 187 2.52 -10.81 -14.77
N LYS A 188 3.42 -10.20 -15.54
CA LYS A 188 4.65 -9.60 -15.01
C LYS A 188 4.35 -8.25 -14.36
N VAL A 189 4.67 -8.12 -13.07
CA VAL A 189 4.59 -6.85 -12.33
C VAL A 189 5.37 -5.76 -13.09
N GLY A 190 4.71 -4.62 -13.32
CA GLY A 190 5.28 -3.47 -14.02
C GLY A 190 5.32 -3.57 -15.53
N PHE A 191 4.63 -4.53 -16.14
CA PHE A 191 4.38 -4.60 -17.59
C PHE A 191 2.90 -4.27 -17.87
N TYR A 192 2.66 -3.25 -18.68
CA TYR A 192 1.35 -2.69 -18.97
C TYR A 192 1.28 -2.28 -20.44
N LYS A 193 0.08 -1.95 -20.92
CA LYS A 193 -0.11 -1.35 -22.25
C LYS A 193 -1.24 -0.33 -22.25
N PHE A 194 -1.07 0.69 -23.09
CA PHE A 194 -2.17 1.54 -23.53
C PHE A 194 -2.95 0.78 -24.60
N VAL A 195 -4.25 0.60 -24.41
CA VAL A 195 -5.18 0.14 -25.45
C VAL A 195 -5.99 1.35 -25.88
N ILE A 196 -5.91 1.68 -27.17
CA ILE A 196 -6.40 2.94 -27.74
C ILE A 196 -7.37 2.61 -28.86
N GLU A 197 -8.61 3.06 -28.75
CA GLU A 197 -9.67 2.83 -29.74
C GLU A 197 -10.02 4.17 -30.40
N GLY A 198 -9.47 4.36 -31.61
CA GLY A 198 -9.71 5.54 -32.45
C GLY A 198 -11.10 5.48 -33.08
N ILE A 199 -11.76 6.63 -33.14
CA ILE A 199 -13.12 6.77 -33.69
C ILE A 199 -13.12 6.66 -35.22
N PRO A 200 -14.28 6.45 -35.88
CA PRO A 200 -14.39 6.65 -37.32
C PRO A 200 -13.94 8.06 -37.77
N ARG A 201 -13.67 8.20 -39.06
CA ARG A 201 -13.27 9.47 -39.73
C ARG A 201 -14.07 10.67 -39.23
N PHE A 202 -13.36 11.70 -38.78
CA PHE A 202 -13.95 12.91 -38.20
C PHE A 202 -13.19 14.19 -38.63
N ASN A 203 -13.82 15.34 -38.46
CA ASN A 203 -13.15 16.64 -38.31
C ASN A 203 -13.91 17.54 -37.32
N MET A 204 -13.24 18.58 -36.85
CA MET A 204 -13.73 19.51 -35.83
C MET A 204 -13.04 20.88 -35.93
N LYS A 205 -13.70 21.95 -35.48
CA LYS A 205 -13.18 23.33 -35.56
C LYS A 205 -12.24 23.72 -34.42
N ALA A 206 -12.21 22.95 -33.34
CA ALA A 206 -11.21 23.08 -32.27
C ALA A 206 -10.01 22.17 -32.55
N ALA A 207 -8.86 22.46 -31.96
CA ALA A 207 -7.71 21.55 -32.04
C ALA A 207 -8.05 20.20 -31.38
N PRO A 208 -7.84 19.04 -32.04
CA PRO A 208 -7.96 17.74 -31.41
C PRO A 208 -6.94 17.60 -30.28
N VAL A 209 -7.36 17.05 -29.15
CA VAL A 209 -6.54 16.77 -27.97
C VAL A 209 -6.87 15.37 -27.49
N TRP A 210 -5.86 14.53 -27.28
CA TRP A 210 -6.01 13.22 -26.64
C TRP A 210 -4.71 12.80 -25.94
N TYR A 211 -4.80 12.45 -24.65
CA TYR A 211 -3.62 12.10 -23.85
C TYR A 211 -3.91 11.16 -22.67
N CYS A 212 -2.86 10.52 -22.16
CA CYS A 212 -2.82 9.82 -20.87
C CYS A 212 -1.54 10.17 -20.11
N GLY A 213 -1.68 10.90 -19.00
CA GLY A 213 -0.61 11.21 -18.05
C GLY A 213 -0.60 10.29 -16.84
N ILE A 214 0.60 9.91 -16.39
CA ILE A 214 0.87 9.13 -15.17
C ILE A 214 1.76 9.98 -14.25
N TYR A 215 1.39 10.09 -12.97
CA TYR A 215 1.98 11.00 -11.99
C TYR A 215 2.29 10.27 -10.67
N THR A 216 3.09 10.90 -9.81
CA THR A 216 3.48 10.34 -8.50
C THR A 216 2.27 10.17 -7.56
N PRO A 217 2.35 9.32 -6.51
CA PRO A 217 1.21 9.04 -5.63
C PRO A 217 0.62 10.28 -4.92
N ASP A 218 1.46 11.28 -4.70
CA ASP A 218 1.18 12.55 -4.02
C ASP A 218 0.74 13.69 -4.96
N ALA A 219 0.64 13.43 -6.26
CA ALA A 219 0.20 14.43 -7.23
C ALA A 219 -1.26 14.85 -7.01
N ASP A 220 -1.46 16.13 -6.67
CA ASP A 220 -2.77 16.79 -6.76
C ASP A 220 -3.13 16.99 -8.23
N LEU A 221 -4.30 16.47 -8.61
CA LEU A 221 -4.86 16.54 -9.97
C LEU A 221 -6.26 17.18 -9.94
N LEU A 222 -6.63 17.78 -8.81
CA LEU A 222 -7.94 18.39 -8.54
C LEU A 222 -7.81 19.90 -8.28
N PHE A 223 -6.72 20.34 -7.66
CA PHE A 223 -6.50 21.74 -7.29
C PHE A 223 -5.11 22.24 -7.69
N GLY A 224 -5.03 23.50 -8.13
CA GLY A 224 -3.78 24.13 -8.55
C GLY A 224 -3.42 23.88 -10.03
N PRO A 225 -2.15 24.13 -10.42
CA PRO A 225 -1.65 23.80 -11.76
C PRO A 225 -1.48 22.29 -11.94
N GLU A 226 -1.57 21.79 -13.19
CA GLU A 226 -1.25 20.38 -13.48
C GLU A 226 0.23 20.11 -13.11
N PRO A 227 0.52 19.14 -12.21
CA PRO A 227 1.88 18.82 -11.79
C PRO A 227 2.66 18.15 -12.92
N GLU A 228 3.99 18.10 -12.80
CA GLU A 228 4.82 17.42 -13.81
C GLU A 228 4.56 15.91 -13.80
N PRO A 229 4.20 15.29 -14.95
CA PRO A 229 3.97 13.85 -15.04
C PRO A 229 5.28 13.07 -15.01
N ILE A 230 5.24 11.85 -14.45
CA ILE A 230 6.28 10.84 -14.66
C ILE A 230 6.38 10.54 -16.17
N TYR A 231 5.24 10.50 -16.86
CA TYR A 231 5.14 10.42 -18.32
C TYR A 231 3.76 10.83 -18.81
N LYS A 232 3.67 11.47 -19.97
CA LYS A 232 2.41 11.84 -20.63
C LYS A 232 2.42 11.38 -22.08
N GLN A 233 1.68 10.30 -22.37
CA GLN A 233 1.47 9.83 -23.73
C GLN A 233 0.46 10.73 -24.43
N LEU A 234 0.79 11.18 -25.64
CA LEU A 234 -0.12 11.88 -26.54
C LEU A 234 -0.60 10.93 -27.64
N PHE A 235 -1.84 11.14 -28.09
CA PHE A 235 -2.48 10.39 -29.18
C PHE A 235 -3.03 11.38 -30.21
N GLU A 236 -2.75 11.15 -31.49
CA GLU A 236 -3.20 12.01 -32.59
C GLU A 236 -3.85 11.17 -33.67
N GLN A 237 -5.14 11.37 -33.91
CA GLN A 237 -5.82 10.83 -35.09
C GLN A 237 -5.99 11.94 -36.13
N PRO A 238 -5.47 11.78 -37.36
CA PRO A 238 -5.60 12.80 -38.40
C PRO A 238 -7.06 13.06 -38.78
N GLN A 239 -7.43 14.33 -38.92
CA GLN A 239 -8.76 14.73 -39.34
C GLN A 239 -8.99 14.45 -40.83
N THR A 240 -10.22 14.08 -41.19
CA THR A 240 -10.64 13.80 -42.57
C THR A 240 -11.42 14.98 -43.14
N GLU A 241 -11.04 15.47 -44.33
CA GLU A 241 -11.76 16.56 -45.00
C GLU A 241 -13.19 16.17 -45.43
N GLY A 242 -14.13 17.11 -45.29
CA GLY A 242 -15.52 16.98 -45.73
C GLY A 242 -16.55 17.22 -44.62
N GLU A 243 -17.62 17.97 -44.90
CA GLU A 243 -18.65 18.32 -43.91
C GLU A 243 -19.37 17.08 -43.34
N ASP A 244 -19.46 15.98 -44.10
CA ASP A 244 -20.05 14.70 -43.67
C ASP A 244 -19.34 14.05 -42.46
N TYR A 245 -18.09 14.46 -42.18
CA TYR A 245 -17.30 14.00 -41.05
C TYR A 245 -17.27 15.00 -39.88
N PHE A 246 -17.99 16.13 -39.96
CA PHE A 246 -17.94 17.16 -38.93
C PHE A 246 -18.58 16.71 -37.60
N MET A 247 -17.82 16.84 -36.51
CA MET A 247 -18.31 16.64 -35.15
C MET A 247 -18.09 17.88 -34.27
N TYR A 248 -19.02 18.07 -33.33
CA TYR A 248 -18.79 18.98 -32.21
C TYR A 248 -17.81 18.34 -31.22
N SER A 249 -16.97 19.17 -30.59
CA SER A 249 -16.04 18.69 -29.57
C SER A 249 -16.80 18.18 -28.34
N VAL A 250 -16.43 17.00 -27.87
CA VAL A 250 -17.00 16.37 -26.66
C VAL A 250 -15.85 16.06 -25.71
N VAL A 251 -15.83 16.75 -24.56
CA VAL A 251 -14.77 16.61 -23.56
C VAL A 251 -15.05 15.43 -22.65
N PHE A 252 -14.22 14.39 -22.75
CA PHE A 252 -14.14 13.33 -21.77
C PHE A 252 -12.82 13.48 -21.02
N MET A 253 -12.87 13.58 -19.69
CA MET A 253 -11.68 13.57 -18.83
C MET A 253 -11.89 12.63 -17.65
N SER A 254 -10.82 12.03 -17.17
CA SER A 254 -10.80 11.16 -16.00
C SER A 254 -9.49 11.34 -15.24
N THR A 255 -9.60 11.62 -13.94
CA THR A 255 -8.47 11.73 -13.00
C THR A 255 -8.67 10.77 -11.84
N GLY A 256 -7.57 10.20 -11.33
CA GLY A 256 -7.69 9.23 -10.24
C GLY A 256 -6.37 8.59 -9.82
N THR A 257 -6.49 7.44 -9.15
CA THR A 257 -5.39 6.60 -8.69
C THR A 257 -5.58 5.20 -9.29
N PHE A 258 -4.52 4.55 -9.76
CA PHE A 258 -4.61 3.16 -10.23
C PHE A 258 -4.86 2.22 -9.04
N ALA A 259 -5.81 1.29 -9.18
CA ALA A 259 -6.20 0.34 -8.14
C ALA A 259 -5.35 -0.96 -8.13
N GLU A 260 -4.71 -1.28 -9.26
CA GLU A 260 -3.92 -2.50 -9.54
C GLU A 260 -2.80 -2.28 -10.56
#